data_AF-A0A388QAW7-F1
#
_entry.id   AF-A0A388QAW7-F1
#
_cell.length_a   1.000
_cell.length_b   1.000
_cell.length_c   1.000
_cell.angle_alpha   90.00
_cell.angle_beta   90.00
_cell.angle_gamma   90.00
#
_symmetry.space_group_name_H-M   'P 1'
#
loop_
_entity.id
_entity.type
_entity.pdbx_description
1 polymer ?
#
loop_
_entity_poly.entity_id
_entity_poly.type
_entity_poly.pdbx_seq_one_letter_code
_entity_poly.pdbx_strand_id
1 'polypeptide(L)'
;MERLTLLWEQEHLLLVVGSRRFVLDTGSPMSFGEGGSVTCDGISVPLPPSLTGLSASTLSGLLGGSVDGLLGNDFIACFDWHFELLNGTATASSEPLAVAGTRVPLRIVQTVPVMQGQVAGQTVALLFDSGAKLSYLERSLTTGFPTRAR
;
A
#
# COMPACT_ATOMS: atom_id res chain seq x y z
N MET A 1 15.22 12.49 -5.61
CA MET A 1 13.77 12.72 -5.49
C MET A 1 13.13 12.52 -6.84
N GLU A 2 12.18 11.59 -6.94
CA GLU A 2 11.49 11.23 -8.17
C GLU A 2 9.99 11.49 -8.05
N ARG A 3 9.37 12.04 -9.10
CA ARG A 3 7.91 12.21 -9.18
C ARG A 3 7.32 11.11 -10.04
N LEU A 4 6.37 10.38 -9.46
CA LEU A 4 5.71 9.22 -10.05
C LEU A 4 4.22 9.51 -10.26
N THR A 5 3.61 8.70 -11.12
CA THR A 5 2.15 8.72 -11.31
C THR A 5 1.50 7.79 -10.31
N LEU A 6 0.40 8.25 -9.73
CA LEU A 6 -0.44 7.51 -8.80
C LEU A 6 -1.84 7.39 -9.42
N LEU A 7 -2.36 6.18 -9.51
CA LEU A 7 -3.66 5.90 -10.11
C LEU A 7 -4.60 5.31 -9.06
N TRP A 8 -5.89 5.60 -9.20
CA TRP A 8 -6.95 4.93 -8.45
C TRP A 8 -7.80 4.14 -9.43
N GLU A 9 -7.59 2.82 -9.50
CA GLU A 9 -8.23 1.93 -10.47
C GLU A 9 -8.75 0.69 -9.75
N GLN A 10 -9.97 0.24 -10.09
CA GLN A 10 -10.61 -0.92 -9.47
C GLN A 10 -10.63 -0.89 -7.93
N GLU A 11 -10.71 0.31 -7.35
CA GLU A 11 -10.65 0.54 -5.88
C GLU A 11 -9.31 0.17 -5.23
N HIS A 12 -8.23 0.21 -6.02
CA HIS A 12 -6.86 0.05 -5.54
C HIS A 12 -6.00 1.25 -5.92
N LEU A 13 -5.06 1.58 -5.04
CA LEU A 13 -4.05 2.58 -5.27
C LEU A 13 -2.87 1.95 -6.02
N LEU A 14 -2.62 2.43 -7.24
CA LEU A 14 -1.53 1.93 -8.07
C LEU A 14 -0.43 2.98 -8.21
N LEU A 15 0.82 2.55 -8.02
CA LEU A 15 2.00 3.35 -8.31
C LEU A 15 2.57 2.97 -9.67
N VAL A 16 2.81 3.96 -10.53
CA VAL A 16 3.46 3.75 -11.82
C VAL A 16 4.95 4.04 -11.70
N VAL A 17 5.80 3.04 -11.92
CA VAL A 17 7.26 3.15 -11.90
C VAL A 17 7.80 2.76 -13.27
N GLY A 18 8.37 3.74 -13.99
CA GLY A 18 8.65 3.60 -15.42
C GLY A 18 7.35 3.40 -16.21
N SER A 19 7.23 2.29 -16.96
CA SER A 19 6.01 1.91 -17.68
C SER A 19 5.17 0.85 -16.97
N ARG A 20 5.55 0.45 -15.75
CA ARG A 20 4.92 -0.64 -15.00
C ARG A 20 4.01 -0.09 -13.91
N ARG A 21 2.92 -0.80 -13.64
CA ARG A 21 1.90 -0.46 -12.64
C ARG A 21 1.91 -1.49 -11.53
N PHE A 22 2.03 -1.02 -10.29
CA PHE A 22 2.04 -1.90 -9.13
C PHE A 22 0.96 -1.49 -8.14
N VAL A 23 0.32 -2.47 -7.50
CA VAL A 23 -0.47 -2.17 -6.29
C VAL A 23 0.49 -1.66 -5.21
N LEU A 24 0.17 -0.51 -4.63
CA LEU A 24 0.89 -0.01 -3.46
C LEU A 24 0.25 -0.62 -2.20
N ASP A 25 0.97 -1.49 -1.51
CA ASP A 25 0.39 -2.28 -0.41
C ASP A 25 1.26 -2.20 0.86
N THR A 26 0.87 -1.29 1.75
CA THR A 26 1.47 -1.19 3.09
C THR A 26 1.11 -2.36 4.01
N GLY A 27 0.13 -3.20 3.67
CA GLY A 27 -0.19 -4.45 4.37
C GLY A 27 0.76 -5.61 4.03
N SER A 28 1.51 -5.52 2.92
CA SER A 28 2.44 -6.56 2.50
C SER A 28 3.87 -6.29 2.98
N PRO A 29 4.56 -7.26 3.61
CA PRO A 29 5.96 -7.10 3.99
C PRO A 29 6.92 -7.12 2.79
N MET A 30 6.54 -7.75 1.68
CA MET A 30 7.42 -8.00 0.53
C MET A 30 6.77 -7.61 -0.79
N SER A 31 7.60 -7.20 -1.73
CA SER A 31 7.22 -6.91 -3.11
C SER A 31 7.33 -8.15 -3.98
N PHE A 32 6.56 -8.21 -5.07
CA PHE A 32 6.70 -9.21 -6.12
C PHE A 32 6.19 -8.64 -7.44
N GLY A 33 6.62 -9.20 -8.56
CA GLY A 33 6.16 -8.77 -9.87
C GLY A 33 7.03 -9.21 -11.03
N GLU A 34 6.66 -8.74 -12.20
CA GLU A 34 7.34 -9.01 -13.46
C GLU A 34 8.62 -8.16 -13.61
N GLY A 35 9.61 -8.69 -14.31
CA GLY A 35 10.83 -7.96 -14.69
C GLY A 35 12.00 -8.05 -13.70
N GLY A 36 11.88 -8.85 -12.63
CA GLY A 36 12.99 -9.24 -11.75
C GLY A 36 13.48 -8.17 -10.76
N SER A 37 13.28 -6.89 -11.05
CA SER A 37 13.49 -5.78 -10.10
C SER A 37 12.65 -4.54 -10.46
N VAL A 38 12.52 -3.63 -9.51
CA VAL A 38 11.97 -2.28 -9.69
C VAL A 38 13.00 -1.25 -9.25
N THR A 39 13.14 -0.18 -10.02
CA THR A 39 14.08 0.91 -9.72
C THR A 39 13.34 2.22 -9.61
N CYS A 40 13.56 2.94 -8.52
CA CYS A 40 13.00 4.26 -8.24
C CYS A 40 14.07 5.10 -7.55
N ASP A 41 14.26 6.34 -8.00
CA ASP A 41 15.26 7.29 -7.50
C ASP A 41 16.67 6.69 -7.36
N GLY A 42 17.05 5.84 -8.32
CA GLY A 42 18.34 5.14 -8.34
C GLY A 42 18.46 3.93 -7.40
N ILE A 43 17.46 3.65 -6.57
CA ILE A 43 17.41 2.47 -5.70
C ILE A 43 16.70 1.34 -6.42
N SER A 44 17.33 0.16 -6.49
CA SER A 44 16.77 -1.03 -7.12
C SER A 44 16.41 -2.08 -6.08
N VAL A 45 15.15 -2.54 -6.10
CA VAL A 45 14.62 -3.59 -5.22
C VAL A 45 14.30 -4.84 -6.05
N PRO A 46 14.78 -6.04 -5.68
CA PRO A 46 14.42 -7.28 -6.36
C PRO A 46 12.93 -7.56 -6.31
N LEU A 47 12.37 -8.07 -7.41
CA LEU A 47 10.99 -8.53 -7.49
C LEU A 47 10.99 -10.03 -7.78
N PRO A 48 10.75 -10.88 -6.77
CA PRO A 48 10.39 -12.27 -7.00
C PRO A 48 9.17 -12.35 -7.94
N PRO A 49 9.05 -13.39 -8.78
CA PRO A 49 7.94 -13.52 -9.73
C PRO A 49 6.58 -13.79 -9.05
N SER A 50 6.62 -14.26 -7.80
CA SER A 50 5.41 -14.50 -7.00
C SER A 50 5.70 -14.45 -5.51
N LEU A 51 4.67 -14.13 -4.73
CA LEU A 51 4.67 -14.20 -3.28
C LEU A 51 3.67 -15.26 -2.82
N THR A 52 4.12 -16.32 -2.15
CA THR A 52 3.25 -17.41 -1.65
C THR A 52 2.32 -18.00 -2.72
N GLY A 53 2.78 -18.05 -3.99
CA GLY A 53 1.99 -18.52 -5.13
C GLY A 53 1.12 -17.46 -5.81
N LEU A 54 1.05 -16.24 -5.28
CA LEU A 54 0.40 -15.10 -5.92
C LEU A 54 1.36 -14.44 -6.92
N SER A 55 1.06 -14.51 -8.21
CA SER A 55 1.80 -13.86 -9.29
C SER A 55 1.11 -12.56 -9.75
N ALA A 56 1.80 -11.73 -10.54
CA ALA A 56 1.19 -10.53 -11.14
C ALA A 56 -0.02 -10.86 -12.03
N SER A 57 0.04 -11.97 -12.76
CA SER A 57 -1.08 -12.46 -13.59
C SER A 57 -2.29 -12.87 -12.74
N THR A 58 -2.05 -13.61 -11.66
CA THR A 58 -3.11 -14.01 -10.71
C THR A 58 -3.72 -12.79 -10.04
N LEU A 59 -2.88 -11.85 -9.58
CA LEU A 59 -3.31 -10.60 -8.97
C LEU A 59 -4.18 -9.80 -9.95
N SER A 60 -3.74 -9.62 -11.19
CA SER A 60 -4.51 -8.93 -12.22
C SER A 60 -5.92 -9.52 -12.42
N GLY A 61 -6.02 -10.85 -12.41
CA GLY A 61 -7.30 -11.56 -12.49
C GLY A 61 -8.21 -11.32 -11.29
N LEU A 62 -7.65 -11.23 -10.08
CA LEU A 62 -8.41 -10.92 -8.86
C LEU A 62 -8.89 -9.47 -8.82
N LEU A 63 -8.08 -8.53 -9.32
CA LEU A 63 -8.39 -7.10 -9.33
C LEU A 63 -9.33 -6.69 -10.48
N GLY A 64 -9.40 -7.49 -11.55
CA GLY A 64 -10.14 -7.10 -12.76
C GLY A 64 -9.44 -6.00 -13.58
N GLY A 65 -8.13 -5.84 -13.40
CA GLY A 65 -7.28 -4.88 -14.11
C GLY A 65 -5.85 -5.37 -14.20
N SER A 66 -5.11 -5.02 -15.24
CA SER A 66 -3.72 -5.45 -15.38
C SER A 66 -2.81 -4.69 -14.42
N VAL A 67 -1.94 -5.43 -13.74
CA VAL A 67 -0.84 -4.90 -12.92
C VAL A 67 0.40 -5.76 -13.15
N ASP A 68 1.57 -5.14 -13.00
CA ASP A 68 2.87 -5.78 -13.15
C ASP A 68 3.38 -6.39 -11.83
N GLY A 69 2.65 -6.18 -10.73
CA GLY A 69 2.96 -6.74 -9.42
C GLY A 69 2.39 -5.94 -8.27
N LEU A 70 3.05 -6.08 -7.12
CA LEU A 70 2.71 -5.43 -5.87
C LEU A 70 4.00 -4.93 -5.20
N LEU A 71 3.95 -3.70 -4.69
CA LEU A 71 5.04 -3.08 -3.94
C LEU A 71 4.67 -3.09 -2.46
N GLY A 72 5.41 -3.88 -1.69
CA GLY A 72 5.30 -4.01 -0.25
C GLY A 72 6.27 -3.11 0.51
N ASN A 73 6.35 -3.32 1.82
CA ASN A 73 7.14 -2.48 2.72
C ASN A 73 8.66 -2.57 2.50
N ASP A 74 9.17 -3.63 1.88
CA ASP A 74 10.57 -3.74 1.44
C ASP A 74 10.95 -2.71 0.36
N PHE A 75 10.00 -2.28 -0.47
CA PHE A 75 10.17 -1.17 -1.41
C PHE A 75 9.75 0.16 -0.80
N ILE A 76 8.58 0.20 -0.13
CA ILE A 76 8.02 1.45 0.41
C ILE A 76 8.96 2.07 1.44
N ALA A 77 9.58 1.27 2.32
CA ALA A 77 10.47 1.79 3.36
C ALA A 77 11.80 2.34 2.84
N CYS A 78 12.13 2.19 1.55
CA CYS A 78 13.34 2.77 0.97
C CYS A 78 13.28 4.28 0.80
N PHE A 79 12.09 4.89 0.86
CA PHE A 79 11.90 6.31 0.58
C PHE A 79 10.97 6.94 1.62
N ASP A 80 11.14 8.24 1.82
CA ASP A 80 10.07 9.07 2.31
C ASP A 80 9.11 9.43 1.17
N TRP A 81 7.82 9.41 1.47
CA TRP A 81 6.77 9.49 0.46
C TRP A 81 5.81 10.64 0.71
N HIS A 82 5.46 11.34 -0.36
CA HIS A 82 4.32 12.24 -0.39
C HIS A 82 3.34 11.81 -1.48
N PHE A 83 2.14 11.36 -1.08
CA PHE A 83 1.07 10.95 -1.97
C PHE A 83 0.02 12.06 -2.09
N GLU A 84 -0.11 12.65 -3.27
CA GLU A 84 -1.11 13.65 -3.59
C GLU A 84 -2.23 13.01 -4.42
N LEU A 85 -3.20 12.41 -3.71
CA LEU A 85 -4.23 11.55 -4.31
C LEU A 85 -5.09 12.27 -5.36
N LEU A 86 -5.50 13.52 -5.09
CA LEU A 86 -6.38 14.28 -5.98
C LEU A 86 -5.74 14.59 -7.33
N ASN A 87 -4.42 14.79 -7.34
CA ASN A 87 -3.66 15.07 -8.56
C ASN A 87 -3.05 13.81 -9.17
N GLY A 88 -3.24 12.64 -8.54
CA GLY A 88 -2.69 11.37 -9.02
C GLY A 88 -1.17 11.37 -9.09
N THR A 89 -0.50 11.96 -8.10
CA THR A 89 0.97 11.98 -8.07
C THR A 89 1.55 11.49 -6.75
N ALA A 90 2.72 10.86 -6.84
CA ALA A 90 3.53 10.49 -5.70
C ALA A 90 4.93 11.08 -5.86
N THR A 91 5.54 11.48 -4.74
CA THR A 91 6.94 11.90 -4.70
C THR A 91 7.70 10.95 -3.78
N ALA A 92 8.74 10.33 -4.31
CA ALA A 92 9.68 9.49 -3.58
C ALA A 92 10.97 10.28 -3.31
N SER A 93 11.50 10.19 -2.10
CA SER A 93 12.73 10.86 -1.70
C SER A 93 13.57 9.98 -0.77
N SER A 94 14.89 9.90 -1.00
CA SER A 94 15.81 9.31 -0.02
C SER A 94 16.02 10.18 1.22
N GLU A 95 15.64 11.46 1.14
CA GLU A 95 15.72 12.43 2.24
C GLU A 95 14.33 12.75 2.79
N PRO A 96 14.19 13.12 4.08
CA PRO A 96 12.91 13.47 4.67
C PRO A 96 12.19 14.62 3.93
N LEU A 97 10.92 14.43 3.62
CA LEU A 97 10.03 15.40 3.02
C LEU A 97 9.34 16.22 4.10
N ALA A 98 9.40 17.54 3.96
CA ALA A 98 8.67 18.45 4.82
C ALA A 98 7.19 18.48 4.41
N VAL A 99 6.34 17.82 5.20
CA VAL A 99 4.88 17.86 5.03
C VAL A 99 4.22 18.58 6.20
N ALA A 100 3.30 19.50 5.88
CA ALA A 100 2.45 20.14 6.88
C ALA A 100 1.25 19.23 7.20
N GLY A 101 0.72 19.32 8.42
CA GLY A 101 -0.50 18.64 8.82
C GLY A 101 -0.40 17.88 10.14
N THR A 102 -1.28 16.90 10.30
CA THR A 102 -1.39 16.09 11.51
C THR A 102 -0.45 14.90 11.45
N ARG A 103 0.38 14.74 12.49
CA ARG A 103 1.22 13.55 12.65
C ARG A 103 0.42 12.43 13.32
N VAL A 104 0.29 11.32 12.63
CA VAL A 104 -0.29 10.08 13.19
C VAL A 104 0.85 9.11 13.47
N PRO A 105 1.11 8.74 14.74
CA PRO A 105 2.21 7.84 15.06
C PRO A 105 1.89 6.41 14.59
N LEU A 106 2.85 5.82 13.88
CA LEU A 106 2.82 4.42 13.45
C LEU A 106 3.83 3.62 14.26
N ARG A 107 3.48 2.37 14.58
CA ARG A 107 4.44 1.36 15.06
C ARG A 107 4.62 0.33 13.97
N ILE A 108 5.86 -0.06 13.69
CA ILE A 108 6.12 -1.11 12.70
C ILE A 108 6.17 -2.46 13.41
N VAL A 109 5.33 -3.40 12.98
CA VAL A 109 5.28 -4.78 13.49
C VAL A 109 5.51 -5.71 12.31
N GLN A 110 6.61 -6.46 12.33
CA GLN A 110 7.00 -7.35 11.22
C GLN A 110 6.93 -6.64 9.85
N THR A 111 7.51 -5.44 9.76
CA THR A 111 7.52 -4.54 8.58
C THR A 111 6.19 -3.88 8.20
N VAL A 112 5.07 -4.29 8.79
CA VAL A 112 3.75 -3.70 8.51
C VAL A 112 3.48 -2.54 9.49
N PRO A 113 3.01 -1.37 9.01
CA PRO A 113 2.63 -0.25 9.85
C PRO A 113 1.33 -0.53 10.60
N VAL A 114 1.36 -0.25 11.90
CA VAL A 114 0.24 -0.40 12.83
C VAL A 114 -0.05 0.96 13.47
N MET A 115 -1.28 1.43 13.36
CA MET A 115 -1.77 2.64 13.99
C MET A 115 -2.71 2.33 15.15
N GLN A 116 -2.89 3.29 16.06
CA GLN A 116 -3.97 3.23 17.05
C GLN A 116 -5.19 3.95 16.51
N GLY A 117 -6.35 3.29 16.56
CA GLY A 117 -7.64 3.87 16.20
C GLY A 117 -8.64 3.76 17.34
N GLN A 118 -9.76 4.48 17.24
CA GLN A 118 -10.90 4.35 18.14
C GLN A 118 -12.06 3.70 17.40
N VAL A 119 -12.57 2.59 17.92
CA VAL A 119 -13.75 1.88 17.40
C VAL A 119 -14.71 1.67 18.56
N ALA A 120 -15.94 2.20 18.47
CA ALA A 120 -16.94 2.11 19.54
C ALA A 120 -16.42 2.52 20.94
N GLY A 121 -15.56 3.54 21.00
CA GLY A 121 -14.95 4.03 22.24
C GLY A 121 -13.79 3.17 22.78
N GLN A 122 -13.39 2.12 22.06
CA GLN A 122 -12.24 1.28 22.39
C GLN A 122 -11.03 1.64 21.55
N THR A 123 -9.87 1.70 22.19
CA THR A 123 -8.59 1.87 21.49
C THR A 123 -8.14 0.53 20.92
N VAL A 124 -7.99 0.48 19.61
CA VAL A 124 -7.65 -0.74 18.87
C VAL A 124 -6.39 -0.52 18.04
N ALA A 125 -5.57 -1.56 17.92
CA ALA A 125 -4.45 -1.58 16.98
C ALA A 125 -4.96 -1.99 15.59
N LEU A 126 -4.66 -1.18 14.58
CA LEU A 126 -5.12 -1.37 13.21
C LEU A 126 -3.91 -1.43 12.29
N LEU A 127 -3.90 -2.39 11.37
CA LEU A 127 -2.94 -2.38 10.26
C LEU A 127 -3.28 -1.20 9.35
N PHE A 128 -2.29 -0.40 8.99
CA PHE A 128 -2.43 0.61 7.96
C PHE A 128 -2.15 -0.06 6.61
N ASP A 129 -3.21 -0.49 5.94
CA ASP A 129 -3.17 -1.30 4.73
C ASP A 129 -3.81 -0.53 3.56
N SER A 130 -2.97 -0.08 2.63
CA SER A 130 -3.37 0.61 1.40
C SER A 130 -3.72 -0.36 0.26
N GLY A 131 -3.36 -1.63 0.36
CA GLY A 131 -3.73 -2.68 -0.60
C GLY A 131 -5.16 -3.17 -0.40
N ALA A 132 -5.70 -3.05 0.81
CA ALA A 132 -7.06 -3.44 1.14
C ALA A 132 -8.13 -2.45 0.65
N LYS A 133 -9.07 -2.93 -0.17
CA LYS A 133 -10.26 -2.18 -0.62
C LYS A 133 -11.21 -1.78 0.51
N LEU A 134 -11.28 -2.61 1.56
CA LEU A 134 -12.17 -2.42 2.71
C LEU A 134 -11.36 -2.43 3.99
N SER A 135 -11.83 -1.68 4.99
CA SER A 135 -11.34 -1.85 6.36
C SER A 135 -12.02 -3.06 7.00
N TYR A 136 -11.22 -3.96 7.55
CA TYR A 136 -11.70 -5.15 8.26
C TYR A 136 -11.52 -4.98 9.77
N LEU A 137 -12.54 -5.38 10.52
CA LEU A 137 -12.53 -5.37 11.98
C LEU A 137 -13.00 -6.72 12.48
N GLU A 138 -12.49 -7.14 13.63
CA GLU A 138 -13.03 -8.31 14.31
C GLU A 138 -14.51 -8.12 14.63
N ARG A 139 -15.29 -9.20 14.50
CA ARG A 139 -16.74 -9.15 14.68
C ARG A 139 -17.14 -8.59 16.04
N SER A 140 -16.39 -8.92 17.09
CA SER A 140 -16.59 -8.44 18.46
C SER A 140 -16.66 -6.91 18.54
N LEU A 141 -15.81 -6.22 17.78
CA LEU A 141 -15.73 -4.75 17.71
C LEU A 141 -16.89 -4.11 16.92
N THR A 142 -17.63 -4.91 16.15
CA THR A 142 -18.69 -4.44 15.26
C THR A 142 -20.11 -4.70 15.78
N THR A 143 -20.25 -5.33 16.94
CA THR A 143 -21.53 -5.83 17.49
C THR A 143 -22.62 -4.76 17.68
N GLY A 144 -22.23 -3.49 17.86
CA GLY A 144 -23.16 -2.35 18.00
C GLY A 144 -23.40 -1.54 16.73
N PHE A 145 -22.80 -1.90 15.59
CA PHE A 145 -22.96 -1.16 14.35
C PHE A 145 -24.12 -1.71 13.50
N PRO A 146 -24.81 -0.86 12.71
CA PRO A 146 -25.84 -1.31 11.80
C PRO A 146 -25.29 -2.36 10.83
N THR A 147 -26.00 -3.47 10.68
CA THR A 147 -25.72 -4.42 9.60
C THR A 147 -26.37 -3.90 8.32
N ARG A 148 -25.64 -3.95 7.21
CA ARG A 148 -26.25 -3.72 5.90
C ARG A 148 -27.14 -4.93 5.61
N ALA A 149 -28.46 -4.74 5.57
CA ALA A 149 -29.36 -5.76 5.05
C ALA A 149 -28.94 -6.07 3.61
N ARG A 150 -28.75 -7.37 3.31
CA ARG A 150 -28.45 -7.85 1.97
C ARG A 150 -29.70 -7.80 1.11
#